data_AF-I7D7J8-F1
#
_entry.id   AF-I7D7J8-F1
#
_cell.length_a   1.000
_cell.length_b   1.000
_cell.length_c   1.000
_cell.angle_alpha   90.00
_cell.angle_beta   90.00
_cell.angle_gamma   90.00
#
_symmetry.space_group_name_H-M   'P 1'
#
loop_
_entity.id
_entity.type
_entity.pdbx_description
1 polymer ?
#
loop_
_entity_poly.entity_id
_entity_poly.type
_entity_poly.pdbx_seq_one_letter_code
_entity_poly.pdbx_strand_id
1 'polypeptide(L)' 'ILKGLNLKVQSGQTVALVGSSGCGKSTTVQLIQRLYDPDEGT' A
#
# COMPACT_ATOMS: atom_id res chain seq x y z
N ILE A 1 -7.33 -6.15 -6.11
CA ILE A 1 -7.06 -4.76 -6.56
C ILE A 1 -5.56 -4.51 -6.66
N LEU A 2 -4.81 -4.84 -5.61
CA LEU A 2 -3.35 -4.81 -5.63
C LEU A 2 -2.83 -6.19 -6.09
N LYS A 3 -1.80 -6.21 -6.94
CA LYS A 3 -1.13 -7.44 -7.41
C LYS A 3 0.36 -7.17 -7.45
N GLY A 4 1.16 -7.93 -6.69
CA GLY A 4 2.62 -7.79 -6.67
C GLY A 4 3.14 -6.46 -6.11
N LEU A 5 2.41 -5.82 -5.20
CA LEU A 5 2.85 -4.57 -4.58
C LEU A 5 4.06 -4.81 -3.68
N ASN A 6 5.19 -4.17 -3.99
CA ASN A 6 6.39 -4.17 -3.16
C ASN A 6 6.73 -2.72 -2.81
N LEU A 7 6.73 -2.38 -1.52
CA LEU A 7 7.01 -1.03 -1.03
C LEU A 7 8.08 -1.08 0.06
N LYS A 8 9.14 -0.28 -0.10
CA LYS A 8 10.20 -0.11 0.89
C LYS A 8 10.29 1.37 1.25
N VAL A 9 10.08 1.69 2.52
CA VAL A 9 10.16 3.06 3.05
C VAL A 9 11.26 3.12 4.10
N GLN A 10 12.19 4.05 3.96
CA GLN A 10 13.26 4.26 4.93
C GLN A 10 12.78 5.11 6.11
N SER A 11 13.43 4.97 7.26
CA SER A 11 13.16 5.85 8.40
C SER A 11 13.38 7.33 8.03
N GLY A 12 12.42 8.18 8.37
CA GLY A 12 12.45 9.61 8.02
C GLY A 12 12.12 9.93 6.55
N GLN A 13 11.82 8.93 5.72
CA GLN A 13 11.40 9.15 4.33
C GLN A 13 9.90 9.44 4.23
N THR A 14 9.55 10.50 3.51
CA THR A 14 8.15 10.77 3.12
C THR A 14 7.88 10.20 1.73
N VAL A 15 6.80 9.42 1.59
CA VAL A 15 6.36 8.83 0.32
C VAL A 15 4.91 9.21 0.04
N ALA A 16 4.61 9.57 -1.21
CA ALA A 16 3.25 9.87 -1.66
C ALA A 16 2.74 8.77 -2.61
N LEU A 17 1.51 8.30 -2.37
CA LEU A 17 0.81 7.36 -3.25
C LEU A 17 -0.14 8.14 -4.16
N VAL A 18 0.15 8.18 -5.47
CA VAL A 18 -0.62 8.93 -6.47
C VAL A 18 -1.14 8.03 -7.58
N GLY A 19 -2.27 8.40 -8.20
CA GLY A 19 -2.90 7.64 -9.26
C GLY A 19 -4.41 7.87 -9.35
N SER A 20 -5.04 7.36 -10.40
CA SER A 20 -6.48 7.53 -10.69
C SER A 20 -7.39 6.98 -9.58
N SER A 21 -8.63 7.48 -9.50
CA SER A 21 -9.61 6.92 -8.56
C SER A 21 -9.81 5.42 -8.78
N GLY A 22 -9.92 4.63 -7.71
CA GLY A 22 -10.07 3.17 -7.77
C GLY A 22 -8.79 2.36 -8.01
N CYS A 23 -7.62 2.98 -8.22
CA CYS A 23 -6.38 2.24 -8.48
C CYS A 23 -5.75 1.55 -7.26
N GLY A 24 -6.37 1.64 -6.07
CA GLY A 24 -5.92 0.94 -4.87
C GLY A 24 -5.10 1.75 -3.86
N LYS A 25 -4.96 3.08 -4.00
CA LYS A 25 -4.22 3.94 -3.05
C LYS A 25 -4.66 3.77 -1.59
N SER A 26 -5.95 3.94 -1.32
CA SER A 26 -6.50 3.82 0.03
C SER A 26 -6.38 2.39 0.54
N THR A 27 -6.55 1.39 -0.34
CA THR A 27 -6.36 -0.02 -0.01
C THR A 27 -4.92 -0.31 0.43
N THR A 28 -3.92 0.26 -0.25
CA THR A 28 -2.50 0.15 0.14
C THR A 28 -2.27 0.73 1.54
N VAL A 29 -2.80 1.92 1.82
CA VAL A 29 -2.66 2.55 3.14
C VAL A 29 -3.32 1.70 4.23
N GLN A 30 -4.50 1.13 3.95
CA GLN A 30 -5.21 0.28 4.90
C GLN A 30 -4.45 -1.00 5.23
N LEU A 31 -3.81 -1.64 4.25
CA LEU A 31 -2.94 -2.81 4.48
C LEU A 31 -1.72 -2.44 5.32
N ILE A 32 -1.06 -1.31 5.04
CA ILE A 32 0.10 -0.83 5.83
C ILE A 32 -0.31 -0.54 7.29
N GLN A 33 -1.50 0.02 7.48
CA GLN A 33 -2.09 0.28 8.81
C GLN A 33 -2.62 -0.99 9.50
N ARG A 34 -2.54 -2.16 8.84
CA ARG A 34 -3.11 -3.44 9.30
C ARG A 34 -4.61 -3.37 9.62
N LEU A 35 -5.36 -2.57 8.86
CA LEU A 35 -6.82 -2.60 8.86
C LEU A 35 -7.36 -3.85 8.14
N TYR A 36 -6.56 -4.42 7.23
CA TYR A 36 -6.80 -5.69 6.57
C TYR A 36 -5.50 -6.50 6.51
N ASP A 37 -5.62 -7.81 6.46
CA ASP A 37 -4.51 -8.72 6.16
C ASP A 37 -4.41 -8.95 4.64
N PRO A 38 -3.18 -9.11 4.09
CA PRO A 38 -3.01 -9.47 2.69
C PRO A 38 -3.42 -10.93 2.48
N ASP A 39 -4.07 -11.21 1.34
CA ASP A 39 -4.41 -12.59 0.95
C ASP A 39 -3.15 -13.44 0.69
N GLU A 40 -2.09 -12.82 0.17
CA GLU A 40 -0.80 -13.45 -0.16
C GLU A 40 0.36 -12.46 0.07
N GLY A 41 1.55 -12.96 0.42
CA GLY A 41 2.76 -12.17 0.64
C GLY A 41 3.14 -11.98 2.12
N THR A 42 4.00 -10.99 2.40
CA THR A 42 4.54 -10.68 3.74
C THR A 42 4.62 -9.18 3.99
#